data_AF-A0A2V9KQ38-F1
#
_entry.id   AF-A0A2V9KQ38-F1
#
_cell.length_a   1.000
_cell.length_b   1.000
_cell.length_c   1.000
_cell.angle_alpha   90.00
_cell.angle_beta   90.00
_cell.angle_gamma   90.00
#
_symmetry.space_group_name_H-M   'P 1'
#
loop_
_entity.id
_entity.type
_entity.pdbx_description
1 polymer ?
#
loop_
_entity_poly.entity_id
_entity_poly.type
_entity_poly.pdbx_seq_one_letter_code
_entity_poly.pdbx_strand_id
1 'polypeptide(L)'
;MTLRAPLNLVLVCIAALLAGASAAKVPPDHEAAARFYREANGNYDQGRFAEAAQGYEKAVEQDPKFVEPYYNRALAYEMVDRAKALEDWKKFLEVADHAPGLKWDVVRIKARLEAWASRPALPASLEAASYVSSAGDYYSQIAGGSEGEQWEHFPLAVFLGSAPEIIWQQGAREAYDYWTKIVPMRLVAHPEMADIRFGWEESVEEGGHAGEEQDWVQMRRRGAGTNGARYAVIVVALDQPWSKDEMRAICWHEFGHALGIKGHSDSKKDIMYFELRPKYRLIPTPVPYQLVWRSLPKQPSQRDLNTLIRLYNSAGAISRFQ
;
A
#
# COMPACT_ATOMS: atom_id res chain seq x y z
N MET A 1 -54.34 -49.51 -30.49
CA MET A 1 -53.64 -48.48 -29.69
C MET A 1 -52.98 -47.54 -30.69
N THR A 2 -53.63 -46.39 -30.95
CA THR A 2 -53.17 -45.04 -30.54
C THR A 2 -51.86 -44.62 -31.23
N LEU A 3 -51.66 -43.44 -31.80
CA LEU A 3 -52.44 -42.27 -32.20
C LEU A 3 -51.34 -41.31 -32.73
N ARG A 4 -51.59 -40.58 -33.82
CA ARG A 4 -51.08 -39.22 -34.11
C ARG A 4 -49.56 -38.93 -34.22
N ALA A 5 -49.16 -38.46 -35.41
CA ALA A 5 -48.15 -37.40 -35.57
C ALA A 5 -48.69 -36.06 -35.02
N PRO A 6 -47.83 -35.07 -34.67
CA PRO A 6 -47.34 -34.09 -35.67
C PRO A 6 -45.84 -33.70 -35.46
N LEU A 7 -45.06 -33.48 -36.52
CA LEU A 7 -44.84 -32.16 -37.16
C LEU A 7 -44.78 -30.99 -36.15
N ASN A 8 -43.58 -30.66 -35.65
CA ASN A 8 -43.32 -29.35 -35.05
C ASN A 8 -42.29 -28.58 -35.88
N LEU A 9 -42.88 -27.66 -36.62
CA LEU A 9 -42.32 -26.50 -37.27
C LEU A 9 -41.86 -25.51 -36.19
N VAL A 10 -40.56 -25.29 -35.98
CA VAL A 10 -40.06 -24.09 -35.28
C VAL A 10 -38.82 -23.56 -36.01
N LEU A 11 -39.08 -22.49 -36.77
CA LEU A 11 -38.21 -21.39 -37.17
C LEU A 11 -36.86 -21.69 -37.85
N VAL A 12 -36.89 -21.53 -39.17
CA VAL A 12 -35.84 -20.87 -39.96
C VAL A 12 -35.76 -19.37 -39.55
N CYS A 13 -34.56 -18.77 -39.72
CA CYS A 13 -34.19 -17.36 -39.48
C CYS A 13 -33.93 -17.04 -37.99
N ILE A 14 -32.74 -16.69 -37.48
CA ILE A 14 -31.64 -15.88 -38.02
C ILE A 14 -30.37 -16.36 -37.30
N ALA A 15 -29.50 -17.10 -37.98
CA ALA A 15 -28.14 -17.36 -37.50
C ALA A 15 -27.17 -16.92 -38.59
N ALA A 16 -26.14 -16.18 -38.18
CA ALA A 16 -25.03 -15.68 -38.99
C ALA A 16 -25.31 -14.42 -39.84
N LEU A 17 -25.61 -13.30 -39.16
CA LEU A 17 -25.21 -11.95 -39.58
C LEU A 17 -24.57 -11.23 -38.38
N LEU A 18 -23.52 -11.82 -37.81
CA LEU A 18 -22.62 -11.16 -36.86
C LEU A 18 -21.15 -11.46 -37.19
N ALA A 19 -20.85 -11.61 -38.48
CA ALA A 19 -19.47 -11.52 -38.98
C ALA A 19 -19.36 -10.18 -39.73
N GLY A 20 -18.71 -9.20 -39.09
CA GLY A 20 -18.28 -7.99 -39.79
C GLY A 20 -18.99 -6.68 -39.44
N ALA A 21 -19.52 -6.50 -38.23
CA ALA A 21 -19.60 -5.13 -37.71
C ALA A 21 -18.18 -4.74 -37.26
N SER A 22 -17.38 -4.22 -38.19
CA SER A 22 -16.31 -3.30 -37.80
C SER A 22 -16.98 -2.28 -36.91
N ALA A 23 -16.71 -2.30 -35.60
CA ALA A 23 -17.16 -1.25 -34.70
C ALA A 23 -16.80 0.07 -35.40
N ALA A 24 -17.80 0.80 -35.87
CA ALA A 24 -17.57 2.05 -36.56
C ALA A 24 -16.72 2.88 -35.60
N LYS A 25 -15.51 3.27 -36.03
CA LYS A 25 -14.66 4.17 -35.24
C LYS A 25 -15.47 5.43 -35.05
N VAL A 26 -16.10 5.56 -33.88
CA VAL A 26 -16.76 6.79 -33.47
C VAL A 26 -15.69 7.87 -33.58
N PRO A 27 -15.94 8.95 -34.34
CA PRO A 27 -14.96 10.01 -34.48
C PRO A 27 -14.62 10.56 -33.08
N PRO A 28 -13.36 10.94 -32.83
CA PRO A 28 -12.96 11.47 -31.54
C PRO A 28 -13.87 12.62 -31.09
N ASP A 29 -14.37 12.53 -29.86
CA ASP A 29 -15.16 13.59 -29.23
C ASP A 29 -14.28 14.35 -28.24
N HIS A 30 -13.62 15.38 -28.75
CA HIS A 30 -12.69 16.18 -27.97
C HIS A 30 -13.39 16.95 -26.84
N GLU A 31 -14.65 17.37 -27.01
CA GLU A 31 -15.39 18.10 -25.98
C GLU A 31 -15.76 17.18 -24.81
N ALA A 32 -16.24 15.97 -25.12
CA ALA A 32 -16.47 14.95 -24.10
C ALA A 32 -15.17 14.56 -23.38
N ALA A 33 -14.07 14.40 -24.12
CA ALA A 33 -12.75 14.13 -23.56
C ALA A 33 -12.30 15.25 -22.59
N ALA A 34 -12.43 16.51 -23.00
CA ALA A 34 -12.08 17.68 -22.19
C ALA A 34 -12.95 17.83 -20.93
N ARG A 35 -14.20 17.36 -20.96
CA ARG A 35 -15.06 17.30 -19.76
C ARG A 35 -14.54 16.26 -18.77
N PHE A 36 -14.30 15.02 -19.21
CA PHE A 36 -13.77 13.97 -18.36
C PHE A 36 -12.40 14.33 -17.78
N TYR A 37 -11.53 14.94 -18.60
CA TYR A 37 -10.22 15.43 -18.15
C TYR A 37 -10.32 16.49 -17.04
N ARG A 38 -11.23 17.47 -17.16
CA ARG A 38 -11.42 18.48 -16.12
C ARG A 38 -11.97 17.90 -14.81
N GLU A 39 -12.91 16.97 -14.90
CA GLU A 39 -13.43 16.26 -13.73
C GLU A 39 -12.33 15.43 -13.05
N ALA A 40 -11.51 14.73 -13.84
CA ALA A 40 -10.37 13.95 -13.37
C ALA A 40 -9.31 14.81 -12.69
N ASN A 41 -9.01 16.01 -13.22
CA ASN A 41 -8.14 16.99 -12.55
C ASN A 41 -8.71 17.36 -11.17
N GLY A 42 -10.02 17.61 -11.07
CA GLY A 42 -10.67 17.91 -9.80
C GLY A 42 -10.56 16.76 -8.78
N ASN A 43 -10.63 15.50 -9.23
CA ASN A 43 -10.36 14.34 -8.37
C ASN A 43 -8.89 14.27 -7.96
N TYR A 44 -7.98 14.54 -8.89
CA TYR A 44 -6.53 14.53 -8.65
C TYR A 44 -6.13 15.57 -7.59
N ASP A 45 -6.64 16.80 -7.71
CA ASP A 45 -6.41 17.89 -6.76
C ASP A 45 -6.93 17.57 -5.35
N GLN A 46 -7.93 16.70 -5.26
CA GLN A 46 -8.51 16.22 -4.00
C GLN A 46 -7.81 14.94 -3.48
N GLY A 47 -6.73 14.48 -4.12
CA GLY A 47 -5.99 13.28 -3.76
C GLY A 47 -6.72 11.96 -4.07
N ARG A 48 -7.84 12.01 -4.80
CA ARG A 48 -8.60 10.83 -5.27
C ARG A 48 -7.98 10.30 -6.55
N PHE A 49 -6.77 9.76 -6.41
CA PHE A 49 -5.94 9.36 -7.55
C PHE A 49 -6.53 8.19 -8.34
N ALA A 50 -7.19 7.23 -7.69
CA ALA A 50 -7.82 6.11 -8.38
C ALA A 50 -8.99 6.58 -9.26
N GLU A 51 -9.84 7.46 -8.73
CA GLU A 51 -10.95 8.08 -9.45
C GLU A 51 -10.46 9.02 -10.54
N ALA A 52 -9.38 9.78 -10.30
CA ALA A 52 -8.73 10.60 -11.31
C ALA A 52 -8.24 9.74 -12.48
N ALA A 53 -7.56 8.63 -12.20
CA ALA A 53 -7.06 7.73 -13.23
C ALA A 53 -8.19 7.15 -14.11
N GLN A 54 -9.32 6.76 -13.49
CA GLN A 54 -10.53 6.34 -14.23
C GLN A 54 -11.12 7.47 -15.08
N GLY A 55 -11.14 8.71 -14.57
CA GLY A 55 -11.61 9.87 -15.32
C GLY A 55 -10.74 10.17 -16.54
N TYR A 56 -9.41 10.10 -16.40
CA TYR A 56 -8.50 10.25 -17.53
C TYR A 56 -8.61 9.11 -18.54
N GLU A 57 -8.85 7.87 -18.08
CA GLU A 57 -9.11 6.74 -18.98
C GLU A 57 -10.32 7.00 -19.86
N LYS A 58 -11.42 7.49 -19.30
CA LYS A 58 -12.59 7.91 -20.09
C LYS A 58 -12.24 9.03 -21.07
N ALA A 59 -11.40 9.99 -20.70
CA ALA A 59 -10.97 11.05 -21.61
C ALA A 59 -10.18 10.49 -22.80
N VAL A 60 -9.26 9.55 -22.55
CA VAL A 60 -8.48 8.85 -23.59
C VAL A 60 -9.39 8.04 -24.53
N GLU A 61 -10.42 7.39 -23.98
CA GLU A 61 -11.40 6.65 -24.80
C GLU A 61 -12.19 7.55 -25.75
N GLN A 62 -12.52 8.79 -25.33
CA GLN A 62 -13.25 9.74 -26.16
C GLN A 62 -12.37 10.38 -27.24
N ASP A 63 -11.13 10.74 -26.90
CA ASP A 63 -10.16 11.28 -27.85
C ASP A 63 -8.76 10.69 -27.61
N PRO A 64 -8.40 9.59 -28.32
CA PRO A 64 -7.10 8.95 -28.16
C PRO A 64 -5.90 9.83 -28.55
N LYS A 65 -6.11 10.97 -29.22
CA LYS A 65 -5.05 11.93 -29.58
C LYS A 65 -4.89 13.06 -28.58
N PHE A 66 -5.78 13.18 -27.59
CA PHE A 66 -5.66 14.14 -26.51
C PHE A 66 -4.53 13.68 -25.58
N VAL A 67 -3.40 14.38 -25.58
CA VAL A 67 -2.14 13.88 -25.00
C VAL A 67 -2.10 14.06 -23.48
N GLU A 68 -2.66 15.16 -22.99
CA GLU A 68 -2.65 15.56 -21.58
C GLU A 68 -3.28 14.53 -20.64
N PRO A 69 -4.41 13.87 -20.98
CA PRO A 69 -4.92 12.74 -20.21
C PRO A 69 -3.93 11.60 -19.98
N TYR A 70 -3.09 11.22 -20.96
CA TYR A 70 -2.10 10.16 -20.75
C TYR A 70 -1.06 10.57 -19.71
N TYR A 71 -0.58 11.81 -19.78
CA TYR A 71 0.38 12.37 -18.84
C TYR A 71 -0.21 12.39 -17.41
N ASN A 72 -1.42 12.93 -17.25
CA ASN A 72 -2.03 13.03 -15.92
C ASN A 72 -2.52 11.67 -15.39
N ARG A 73 -2.93 10.73 -16.26
CA ARG A 73 -3.28 9.37 -15.86
C ARG A 73 -2.08 8.62 -15.32
N ALA A 74 -0.93 8.76 -15.99
CA ALA A 74 0.32 8.20 -15.50
C ALA A 74 0.64 8.74 -14.10
N LEU A 75 0.60 10.07 -13.90
CA LEU A 75 0.79 10.68 -12.57
C LEU A 75 -0.19 10.17 -11.51
N ALA A 76 -1.46 10.02 -11.88
CA ALA A 76 -2.46 9.48 -10.96
C ALA A 76 -2.13 8.03 -10.60
N TYR A 77 -1.75 7.21 -11.57
CA TYR A 77 -1.32 5.84 -11.33
C TYR A 77 -0.03 5.76 -10.51
N GLU A 78 0.88 6.72 -10.56
CA GLU A 78 2.06 6.72 -9.69
C GLU A 78 1.72 6.71 -8.21
N MET A 79 0.51 7.13 -7.85
CA MET A 79 0.04 7.14 -6.47
C MET A 79 -0.69 5.86 -6.08
N VAL A 80 -1.09 5.02 -7.05
CA VAL A 80 -2.02 3.92 -6.79
C VAL A 80 -1.64 2.58 -7.41
N ASP A 81 -0.95 2.57 -8.55
CA ASP A 81 -0.63 1.40 -9.35
C ASP A 81 0.64 1.68 -10.18
N ARG A 82 1.79 1.25 -9.63
CA ARG A 82 3.09 1.44 -10.27
C ARG A 82 3.17 0.75 -11.64
N ALA A 83 2.48 -0.37 -11.84
CA ALA A 83 2.54 -1.08 -13.11
C ALA A 83 1.82 -0.31 -14.21
N LYS A 84 0.62 0.20 -13.93
CA LYS A 84 -0.15 1.01 -14.89
C LYS A 84 0.51 2.36 -15.19
N ALA A 85 1.13 2.99 -14.20
CA ALA A 85 1.89 4.22 -14.43
C ALA A 85 3.03 4.03 -15.44
N LEU A 86 3.76 2.90 -15.35
CA LEU A 86 4.82 2.56 -16.30
C LEU A 86 4.29 2.37 -17.72
N GLU A 87 3.14 1.73 -17.86
CA GLU A 87 2.48 1.54 -19.15
C GLU A 87 2.08 2.89 -19.77
N ASP A 88 1.43 3.75 -18.98
CA ASP A 88 1.01 5.06 -19.45
C ASP A 88 2.18 5.98 -19.78
N TRP A 89 3.28 5.92 -19.04
CA TRP A 89 4.47 6.68 -19.39
C TRP A 89 5.07 6.25 -20.73
N LYS A 90 5.10 4.95 -21.01
CA LYS A 90 5.51 4.45 -22.34
C LYS A 90 4.55 4.95 -23.42
N LYS A 91 3.24 4.91 -23.15
CA LYS A 91 2.23 5.39 -24.09
C LYS A 91 2.34 6.89 -24.35
N PHE A 92 2.58 7.68 -23.32
CA PHE A 92 2.85 9.12 -23.45
C PHE A 92 4.04 9.37 -24.38
N LEU A 93 5.15 8.64 -24.19
CA LEU A 93 6.33 8.78 -25.05
C LEU A 93 6.04 8.41 -26.52
N GLU A 94 5.25 7.37 -26.79
CA GLU A 94 4.84 7.00 -28.16
C GLU A 94 4.03 8.11 -28.85
N VAL A 95 3.12 8.75 -28.12
CA VAL A 95 2.25 9.80 -28.66
C VAL A 95 2.99 11.15 -28.76
N ALA A 96 3.89 11.43 -27.82
CA ALA A 96 4.63 12.69 -27.72
C ALA A 96 5.81 12.82 -28.69
N ASP A 97 6.34 11.71 -29.25
CA ASP A 97 7.56 11.71 -30.11
C ASP A 97 7.44 12.63 -31.34
N HIS A 98 6.23 13.02 -31.72
CA HIS A 98 5.95 13.88 -32.87
C HIS A 98 5.55 15.33 -32.49
N ALA A 99 5.63 15.71 -31.21
CA ALA A 99 5.20 17.01 -30.69
C ALA A 99 6.37 17.83 -30.13
N PRO A 100 6.91 18.82 -30.89
CA PRO A 100 8.06 19.62 -30.47
C PRO A 100 7.88 20.36 -29.13
N GLY A 101 6.62 20.68 -28.78
CA GLY A 101 6.27 21.34 -27.52
C GLY A 101 6.49 20.50 -26.27
N LEU A 102 6.57 19.17 -26.40
CA LEU A 102 6.69 18.23 -25.27
C LEU A 102 8.11 17.71 -25.05
N LYS A 103 9.11 18.31 -25.71
CA LYS A 103 10.52 17.86 -25.66
C LYS A 103 11.04 17.73 -24.22
N TRP A 104 10.71 18.67 -23.35
CA TRP A 104 11.16 18.64 -21.95
C TRP A 104 10.44 17.57 -21.12
N ASP A 105 9.14 17.38 -21.36
CA ASP A 105 8.38 16.31 -20.71
C ASP A 105 8.93 14.94 -21.10
N VAL A 106 9.24 14.73 -22.39
CA VAL A 106 9.86 13.49 -22.87
C VAL A 106 11.18 13.19 -22.15
N VAL A 107 12.05 14.19 -21.96
CA VAL A 107 13.31 14.00 -21.24
C VAL A 107 13.07 13.65 -19.77
N ARG A 108 12.16 14.37 -19.09
CA ARG A 108 11.80 14.08 -17.68
C ARG A 108 11.23 12.68 -17.52
N ILE A 109 10.31 12.27 -18.40
CA ILE A 109 9.67 10.95 -18.33
C ILE A 109 10.66 9.82 -18.61
N LYS A 110 11.63 10.00 -19.53
CA LYS A 110 12.71 9.02 -19.73
C LYS A 110 13.55 8.84 -18.47
N ALA A 111 14.00 9.93 -17.84
CA ALA A 111 14.76 9.86 -16.59
C ALA A 111 13.95 9.21 -15.45
N ARG A 112 12.66 9.51 -15.37
CA ARG A 112 11.74 8.92 -14.39
C ARG A 112 11.55 7.41 -14.61
N LEU A 113 11.39 6.97 -15.86
CA LEU A 113 11.31 5.55 -16.22
C LEU A 113 12.60 4.80 -15.90
N GLU A 114 13.77 5.41 -16.13
CA GLU A 114 15.07 4.83 -15.74
C GLU A 114 15.17 4.64 -14.23
N ALA A 115 14.80 5.66 -13.45
CA ALA A 115 14.77 5.57 -11.98
C ALA A 115 13.77 4.52 -11.47
N TRP A 116 12.67 4.30 -12.20
CA TRP A 116 11.69 3.28 -11.83
C TRP A 116 12.08 1.88 -12.26
N ALA A 117 12.81 1.73 -13.37
CA ALA A 117 13.33 0.45 -13.83
C ALA A 117 14.35 -0.15 -12.85
N SER A 118 15.03 0.69 -12.06
CA SER A 118 15.94 0.24 -11.01
C SER A 118 15.27 -0.20 -9.71
N ARG A 119 13.98 0.13 -9.48
CA ARG A 119 13.28 -0.29 -8.26
C ARG A 119 12.82 -1.76 -8.40
N PRO A 120 12.95 -2.59 -7.36
CA PRO A 120 12.58 -4.01 -7.42
C PRO A 120 11.11 -4.21 -7.79
N ALA A 121 10.78 -5.39 -8.31
CA ALA A 121 9.40 -5.81 -8.43
C ALA A 121 8.78 -5.96 -7.03
N LEU A 122 7.51 -5.58 -6.89
CA LEU A 122 6.78 -5.78 -5.65
C LEU A 122 6.35 -7.26 -5.54
N PRO A 123 6.29 -7.82 -4.32
CA PRO A 123 5.59 -9.08 -4.08
C PRO A 123 4.12 -8.98 -4.49
N ALA A 124 3.52 -10.06 -5.00
CA ALA A 124 2.13 -10.08 -5.48
C ALA A 124 1.10 -9.54 -4.46
N SER A 125 1.32 -9.82 -3.18
CA SER A 125 0.51 -9.33 -2.05
C SER A 125 0.58 -7.82 -1.82
N LEU A 126 1.60 -7.15 -2.33
CA LEU A 126 1.78 -5.69 -2.28
C LEU A 126 1.48 -5.03 -3.63
N GLU A 127 1.13 -5.77 -4.67
CA GLU A 127 0.72 -5.19 -5.96
C GLU A 127 -0.67 -4.54 -5.85
N ALA A 128 -0.92 -3.53 -6.68
CA ALA A 128 -2.21 -2.85 -6.75
C ALA A 128 -3.40 -3.79 -7.04
N ALA A 129 -3.16 -4.93 -7.69
CA ALA A 129 -4.17 -5.97 -7.93
C ALA A 129 -4.73 -6.59 -6.64
N SER A 130 -3.96 -6.56 -5.54
CA SER A 130 -4.38 -7.04 -4.22
C SER A 130 -5.20 -6.02 -3.43
N TYR A 131 -5.36 -4.78 -3.94
CA TYR A 131 -6.10 -3.71 -3.28
C TYR A 131 -7.62 -3.95 -3.35
N VAL A 132 -8.30 -3.89 -2.21
CA VAL A 132 -9.76 -4.10 -2.11
C VAL A 132 -10.47 -2.78 -1.89
N SER A 133 -11.03 -2.18 -2.95
CA SER A 133 -11.62 -0.84 -2.90
C SER A 133 -12.75 -0.67 -1.89
N SER A 134 -13.59 -1.69 -1.71
CA SER A 134 -14.72 -1.65 -0.76
C SER A 134 -14.30 -1.55 0.70
N ALA A 135 -13.07 -1.95 1.05
CA ALA A 135 -12.54 -1.82 2.40
C ALA A 135 -11.99 -0.41 2.69
N GLY A 136 -11.56 0.31 1.65
CA GLY A 136 -10.86 1.60 1.79
C GLY A 136 -9.45 1.47 2.37
N ASP A 137 -8.80 2.60 2.61
CA ASP A 137 -7.48 2.70 3.27
C ASP A 137 -7.45 3.94 4.18
N TYR A 138 -6.31 4.21 4.81
CA TYR A 138 -6.05 5.46 5.54
C TYR A 138 -4.70 6.07 5.14
N TYR A 139 -4.23 5.78 3.93
CA TYR A 139 -2.91 6.21 3.45
C TYR A 139 -2.72 7.72 3.51
N SER A 140 -3.74 8.50 3.11
CA SER A 140 -3.66 9.96 3.12
C SER A 140 -3.40 10.55 4.50
N GLN A 141 -3.78 9.84 5.57
CA GLN A 141 -3.57 10.26 6.96
C GLN A 141 -2.13 10.04 7.43
N ILE A 142 -1.44 9.03 6.86
CA ILE A 142 -0.10 8.59 7.28
C ILE A 142 1.01 8.91 6.27
N ALA A 143 0.66 9.35 5.06
CA ALA A 143 1.58 9.55 3.95
C ALA A 143 2.79 10.42 4.31
N GLY A 144 2.57 11.55 4.99
CA GLY A 144 3.64 12.50 5.31
C GLY A 144 4.78 11.94 6.17
N GLY A 145 4.50 10.94 7.01
CA GLY A 145 5.53 10.25 7.80
C GLY A 145 6.01 8.92 7.20
N SER A 146 5.21 8.33 6.30
CA SER A 146 5.44 6.96 5.81
C SER A 146 6.12 6.91 4.45
N GLU A 147 5.94 7.93 3.62
CA GLU A 147 6.59 7.99 2.30
C GLU A 147 8.11 8.09 2.47
N GLY A 148 8.86 7.20 1.81
CA GLY A 148 10.30 7.03 2.00
C GLY A 148 10.67 5.98 3.05
N GLU A 149 9.67 5.40 3.74
CA GLU A 149 9.87 4.34 4.71
C GLU A 149 9.72 2.92 4.15
N GLN A 150 9.42 2.79 2.85
CA GLN A 150 9.25 1.50 2.18
C GLN A 150 10.56 0.72 2.08
N TRP A 151 10.47 -0.60 2.16
CA TRP A 151 11.60 -1.48 1.85
C TRP A 151 11.77 -1.65 0.33
N GLU A 152 13.02 -1.65 -0.12
CA GLU A 152 13.39 -1.74 -1.55
C GLU A 152 14.06 -3.07 -1.92
N HIS A 153 13.93 -4.08 -1.07
CA HIS A 153 14.42 -5.43 -1.34
C HIS A 153 13.57 -6.47 -0.64
N PHE A 154 13.42 -7.64 -1.26
CA PHE A 154 12.69 -8.77 -0.70
C PHE A 154 13.43 -10.08 -1.01
N PRO A 155 13.37 -11.10 -0.13
CA PRO A 155 12.70 -11.08 1.17
C PRO A 155 13.47 -10.29 2.24
N LEU A 156 12.74 -9.67 3.19
CA LEU A 156 13.36 -8.99 4.33
C LEU A 156 13.96 -10.00 5.30
N ALA A 157 15.16 -9.72 5.79
CA ALA A 157 15.79 -10.49 6.85
C ALA A 157 15.25 -10.03 8.21
N VAL A 158 14.69 -10.96 8.99
CA VAL A 158 14.13 -10.69 10.31
C VAL A 158 14.90 -11.46 11.37
N PHE A 159 15.34 -10.76 12.41
CA PHE A 159 15.85 -11.36 13.63
C PHE A 159 14.79 -11.28 14.72
N LEU A 160 14.40 -12.44 15.27
CA LEU A 160 13.56 -12.52 16.46
C LEU A 160 14.47 -12.83 17.66
N GLY A 161 14.71 -11.82 18.49
CA GLY A 161 15.47 -11.91 19.72
C GLY A 161 14.70 -12.60 20.84
N SER A 162 15.33 -12.67 22.00
CA SER A 162 14.75 -13.23 23.22
C SER A 162 14.15 -12.14 24.11
N ALA A 163 13.10 -12.50 24.83
CA ALA A 163 12.57 -11.72 25.94
C ALA A 163 12.27 -12.65 27.13
N PRO A 164 12.31 -12.16 28.38
CA PRO A 164 12.10 -12.99 29.57
C PRO A 164 10.69 -13.59 29.65
N GLU A 165 9.70 -12.97 29.00
CA GLU A 165 8.30 -13.39 29.01
C GLU A 165 7.92 -14.24 27.80
N ILE A 166 7.35 -15.43 28.04
CA ILE A 166 6.94 -16.36 26.95
C ILE A 166 5.84 -15.78 26.06
N ILE A 167 4.94 -14.97 26.62
CA ILE A 167 3.85 -14.32 25.87
C ILE A 167 4.40 -13.34 24.82
N TRP A 168 5.55 -12.72 25.09
CA TRP A 168 6.23 -11.84 24.16
C TRP A 168 6.79 -12.64 22.99
N GLN A 169 7.46 -13.76 23.26
CA GLN A 169 8.05 -14.60 22.21
C GLN A 169 6.96 -15.18 21.30
N GLN A 170 5.83 -15.58 21.88
CA GLN A 170 4.65 -16.01 21.13
C GLN A 170 4.08 -14.87 20.28
N GLY A 171 3.89 -13.68 20.85
CA GLY A 171 3.38 -12.51 20.13
C GLY A 171 4.25 -12.10 18.94
N ALA A 172 5.57 -12.00 19.15
CA ALA A 172 6.54 -11.67 18.11
C ALA A 172 6.57 -12.72 16.99
N ARG A 173 6.53 -14.02 17.37
CA ARG A 173 6.49 -15.12 16.39
C ARG A 173 5.20 -15.13 15.58
N GLU A 174 4.05 -14.97 16.24
CA GLU A 174 2.74 -14.89 15.57
C GLU A 174 2.68 -13.69 14.61
N ALA A 175 3.25 -12.55 15.00
CA ALA A 175 3.33 -11.37 14.14
C ALA A 175 4.17 -11.65 12.89
N TYR A 176 5.38 -12.21 13.07
CA TYR A 176 6.24 -12.62 11.97
C TYR A 176 5.52 -13.59 11.02
N ASP A 177 4.92 -14.66 11.55
CA ASP A 177 4.24 -15.68 10.74
C ASP A 177 3.05 -15.11 9.96
N TYR A 178 2.35 -14.10 10.50
CA TYR A 178 1.28 -13.42 9.78
C TYR A 178 1.83 -12.50 8.68
N TRP A 179 2.70 -11.57 9.04
CA TRP A 179 3.23 -10.57 8.10
C TRP A 179 4.05 -11.20 6.98
N THR A 180 4.69 -12.36 7.20
CA THR A 180 5.43 -13.11 6.16
C THR A 180 4.52 -13.54 5.00
N LYS A 181 3.21 -13.64 5.22
CA LYS A 181 2.22 -13.94 4.16
C LYS A 181 1.98 -12.76 3.23
N ILE A 182 2.28 -11.54 3.70
CA ILE A 182 2.01 -10.28 3.00
C ILE A 182 3.30 -9.67 2.47
N VAL A 183 4.38 -9.72 3.24
CA VAL A 183 5.70 -9.25 2.87
C VAL A 183 6.64 -10.44 2.95
N PRO A 184 7.32 -10.85 1.87
CA PRO A 184 8.25 -11.97 1.94
C PRO A 184 9.35 -11.68 2.95
N MET A 185 9.48 -12.55 3.95
CA MET A 185 10.46 -12.42 5.02
C MET A 185 11.14 -13.76 5.29
N ARG A 186 12.37 -13.69 5.80
CA ARG A 186 13.14 -14.87 6.23
C ARG A 186 13.77 -14.60 7.59
N LEU A 187 13.83 -15.63 8.42
CA LEU A 187 14.54 -15.54 9.70
C LEU A 187 16.06 -15.56 9.46
N VAL A 188 16.77 -14.78 10.26
CA VAL A 188 18.23 -14.81 10.38
C VAL A 188 18.66 -15.08 11.81
N ALA A 189 19.82 -15.72 11.96
CA ALA A 189 20.34 -16.11 13.27
C ALA A 189 20.93 -14.96 14.08
N HIS A 190 21.33 -13.86 13.43
CA HIS A 190 22.03 -12.76 14.08
C HIS A 190 21.47 -11.39 13.65
N PRO A 191 21.39 -10.40 14.58
CA PRO A 191 20.76 -9.11 14.34
C PRO A 191 21.46 -8.24 13.28
N GLU A 192 22.78 -8.38 13.12
CA GLU A 192 23.57 -7.69 12.09
C GLU A 192 23.25 -8.16 10.67
N MET A 193 22.56 -9.27 10.49
CA MET A 193 22.05 -9.69 9.18
C MET A 193 20.62 -9.21 8.92
N ALA A 194 19.95 -8.63 9.91
CA ALA A 194 18.53 -8.31 9.82
C ALA A 194 18.25 -6.90 9.29
N ASP A 195 17.18 -6.79 8.51
CA ASP A 195 16.49 -5.57 8.15
C ASP A 195 15.50 -5.17 9.25
N ILE A 196 14.87 -6.14 9.91
CA ILE A 196 13.99 -5.92 11.08
C ILE A 196 14.51 -6.73 12.26
N ARG A 197 14.80 -6.04 13.36
CA ARG A 197 15.21 -6.64 14.63
C ARG A 197 14.05 -6.50 15.61
N PHE A 198 13.48 -7.61 16.04
CA PHE A 198 12.46 -7.63 17.07
C PHE A 198 13.08 -8.23 18.32
N GLY A 199 13.27 -7.45 19.38
CA GLY A 199 13.94 -7.95 20.58
C GLY A 199 13.84 -7.00 21.76
N TRP A 200 14.25 -7.49 22.93
CA TRP A 200 14.37 -6.69 24.15
C TRP A 200 15.80 -6.17 24.30
N GLU A 201 15.92 -4.88 24.64
CA GLU A 201 17.10 -4.02 24.89
C GLU A 201 18.48 -4.56 24.46
N GLU A 202 19.05 -5.55 25.16
CA GLU A 202 20.41 -6.06 24.85
C GLU A 202 20.49 -6.93 23.58
N SER A 203 19.38 -7.53 23.14
CA SER A 203 19.36 -8.44 21.99
C SER A 203 19.35 -7.75 20.61
N VAL A 204 19.22 -6.41 20.58
CA VAL A 204 19.04 -5.63 19.34
C VAL A 204 20.09 -4.54 19.11
N GLU A 205 20.98 -4.29 20.08
CA GLU A 205 21.99 -3.22 20.05
C GLU A 205 23.38 -3.65 19.53
N GLU A 206 24.02 -2.75 18.76
CA GLU A 206 25.47 -2.62 18.66
C GLU A 206 25.83 -1.28 19.31
N GLY A 207 26.22 -1.27 20.59
CA GLY A 207 26.67 -0.06 21.30
C GLY A 207 25.54 0.90 21.68
N GLY A 208 25.08 0.80 22.93
CA GLY A 208 23.97 1.59 23.45
C GLY A 208 24.22 3.08 23.50
N HIS A 209 23.15 3.84 23.24
CA HIS A 209 22.79 5.13 23.85
C HIS A 209 21.25 5.16 23.81
N ALA A 210 20.62 5.11 24.98
CA ALA A 210 19.18 5.28 25.14
C ALA A 210 18.82 6.74 24.82
N GLY A 211 18.39 6.98 23.58
CA GLY A 211 17.85 8.25 23.12
C GLY A 211 16.36 8.36 23.46
N GLU A 212 15.98 9.50 24.01
CA GLU A 212 14.64 9.88 24.45
C GLU A 212 13.63 9.97 23.28
N GLU A 213 13.12 8.85 22.78
CA GLU A 213 11.89 8.84 21.97
C GLU A 213 11.05 7.61 22.35
N GLN A 214 9.79 7.85 22.74
CA GLN A 214 8.83 6.88 23.31
C GLN A 214 8.27 5.89 22.26
N ASP A 215 8.95 5.72 21.12
CA ASP A 215 8.45 4.93 20.00
C ASP A 215 9.00 3.50 20.05
N TRP A 216 8.08 2.54 20.11
CA TRP A 216 8.38 1.11 20.20
C TRP A 216 9.03 0.59 18.90
N VAL A 217 8.97 1.35 17.80
CA VAL A 217 9.71 1.09 16.57
C VAL A 217 10.62 2.24 16.19
N GLN A 218 11.91 1.93 16.05
CA GLN A 218 12.94 2.89 15.65
C GLN A 218 13.54 2.51 14.30
N MET A 219 13.62 3.47 13.39
CA MET A 219 14.33 3.31 12.12
C MET A 219 15.78 3.79 12.29
N ARG A 220 16.75 2.90 12.09
CA ARG A 220 18.18 3.17 12.27
C ARG A 220 18.93 2.93 10.96
N ARG A 221 20.18 3.41 10.89
CA ARG A 221 21.12 3.17 9.78
C ARG A 221 22.40 2.54 10.30
N ARG A 222 22.98 1.63 9.52
CA ARG A 222 24.26 0.99 9.84
C ARG A 222 25.41 1.95 9.58
N GLY A 223 26.26 2.18 10.59
CA GLY A 223 27.44 3.03 10.50
C GLY A 223 27.16 4.53 10.68
N ALA A 224 28.23 5.31 10.82
CA ALA A 224 28.16 6.76 11.00
C ALA A 224 28.01 7.47 9.65
N GLY A 225 26.77 7.67 9.19
CA GLY A 225 26.49 8.46 7.98
C GLY A 225 25.10 8.21 7.37
N THR A 226 24.71 9.04 6.41
CA THR A 226 23.41 8.95 5.73
C THR A 226 23.31 7.80 4.72
N ASN A 227 24.45 7.21 4.33
CA ASN A 227 24.52 6.17 3.30
C ASN A 227 24.46 4.73 3.86
N GLY A 228 24.33 4.60 5.18
CA GLY A 228 24.18 3.30 5.85
C GLY A 228 22.89 2.59 5.45
N ALA A 229 22.96 1.27 5.32
CA ALA A 229 21.77 0.43 5.13
C ALA A 229 20.80 0.63 6.30
N ARG A 230 19.51 0.82 5.99
CA ARG A 230 18.46 0.99 6.99
C ARG A 230 18.12 -0.34 7.66
N TYR A 231 17.77 -0.29 8.94
CA TYR A 231 17.16 -1.38 9.67
C TYR A 231 16.13 -0.85 10.68
N ALA A 232 15.06 -1.61 10.92
CA ALA A 232 14.07 -1.31 11.95
C ALA A 232 14.40 -2.08 13.23
N VAL A 233 14.16 -1.46 14.38
CA VAL A 233 14.24 -2.08 15.70
C VAL A 233 12.88 -1.97 16.36
N ILE A 234 12.31 -3.10 16.75
CA ILE A 234 11.07 -3.19 17.50
C ILE A 234 11.41 -3.59 18.94
N VAL A 235 11.06 -2.73 19.89
CA VAL A 235 11.21 -2.94 21.33
C VAL A 235 9.84 -2.77 21.99
N VAL A 236 9.27 -3.89 22.44
CA VAL A 236 8.01 -3.89 23.18
C VAL A 236 8.31 -3.95 24.68
N ALA A 237 7.77 -2.99 25.43
CA ALA A 237 7.97 -2.90 26.87
C ALA A 237 7.25 -4.03 27.64
N LEU A 238 7.91 -4.50 28.71
CA LEU A 238 7.41 -5.55 29.62
C LEU A 238 7.06 -4.99 31.01
N ASP A 239 6.97 -3.67 31.14
CA ASP A 239 6.72 -2.96 32.41
C ASP A 239 5.27 -3.04 32.89
N GLN A 240 4.36 -3.54 32.04
CA GLN A 240 2.96 -3.78 32.35
C GLN A 240 2.62 -5.28 32.28
N PRO A 241 1.67 -5.76 33.10
CA PRO A 241 1.22 -7.16 33.10
C PRO A 241 0.28 -7.44 31.91
N TRP A 242 0.84 -7.44 30.70
CA TRP A 242 0.08 -7.67 29.47
C TRP A 242 -0.57 -9.06 29.45
N SER A 243 -1.81 -9.13 28.99
CA SER A 243 -2.42 -10.40 28.59
C SER A 243 -1.81 -10.92 27.29
N LYS A 244 -2.02 -12.21 27.00
CA LYS A 244 -1.58 -12.82 25.73
C LYS A 244 -2.16 -12.10 24.51
N ASP A 245 -3.43 -11.73 24.54
CA ASP A 245 -4.11 -11.07 23.42
C ASP A 245 -3.61 -9.62 23.22
N GLU A 246 -3.32 -8.90 24.30
CA GLU A 246 -2.72 -7.55 24.25
C GLU A 246 -1.30 -7.61 23.67
N MET A 247 -0.43 -8.48 24.21
CA MET A 247 0.93 -8.64 23.72
C MET A 247 0.97 -9.02 22.24
N ARG A 248 0.07 -9.92 21.81
CA ARG A 248 -0.07 -10.24 20.38
C ARG A 248 -0.45 -9.01 19.57
N ALA A 249 -1.52 -8.29 19.95
CA ALA A 249 -1.99 -7.14 19.20
C ALA A 249 -0.90 -6.05 19.06
N ILE A 250 -0.18 -5.80 20.15
CA ILE A 250 1.01 -4.94 20.19
C ILE A 250 2.05 -5.40 19.18
N CYS A 251 2.50 -6.66 19.23
CA CYS A 251 3.56 -7.15 18.34
C CYS A 251 3.18 -7.00 16.87
N TRP A 252 1.89 -7.18 16.55
CA TRP A 252 1.38 -7.06 15.18
C TRP A 252 1.34 -5.61 14.72
N HIS A 253 0.97 -4.69 15.61
CA HIS A 253 0.97 -3.24 15.40
C HIS A 253 2.39 -2.74 15.12
N GLU A 254 3.35 -3.07 15.99
CA GLU A 254 4.73 -2.63 15.84
C GLU A 254 5.38 -3.15 14.55
N PHE A 255 5.07 -4.38 14.15
CA PHE A 255 5.52 -4.87 12.84
C PHE A 255 4.99 -4.00 11.69
N GLY A 256 3.75 -3.52 11.75
CA GLY A 256 3.21 -2.61 10.74
C GLY A 256 4.03 -1.31 10.64
N HIS A 257 4.47 -0.76 11.77
CA HIS A 257 5.40 0.36 11.81
C HIS A 257 6.78 0.04 11.22
N ALA A 258 7.31 -1.15 11.48
CA ALA A 258 8.58 -1.60 10.91
C ALA A 258 8.50 -1.87 9.39
N LEU A 259 7.30 -2.13 8.86
CA LEU A 259 7.03 -2.27 7.44
C LEU A 259 6.81 -0.92 6.72
N GLY A 260 6.78 0.19 7.46
CA GLY A 260 6.81 1.55 6.92
C GLY A 260 5.58 2.41 7.24
N ILE A 261 4.54 1.89 7.90
CA ILE A 261 3.38 2.71 8.31
C ILE A 261 3.81 3.60 9.48
N LYS A 262 4.03 4.89 9.27
CA LYS A 262 4.33 5.86 10.33
C LYS A 262 3.09 6.72 10.60
N GLY A 263 2.34 6.32 11.62
CA GLY A 263 1.04 6.88 11.97
C GLY A 263 0.03 5.77 12.28
N HIS A 264 -1.21 6.15 12.55
CA HIS A 264 -2.22 5.23 13.08
C HIS A 264 -3.51 5.29 12.28
N SER A 265 -4.25 4.18 12.28
CA SER A 265 -5.63 4.16 11.82
C SER A 265 -6.55 4.92 12.77
N ASP A 266 -7.63 5.46 12.22
CA ASP A 266 -8.74 6.08 12.93
C ASP A 266 -9.80 5.09 13.45
N SER A 267 -9.69 3.80 13.08
CA SER A 267 -10.71 2.79 13.35
C SER A 267 -10.23 1.70 14.29
N LYS A 268 -10.97 1.50 15.39
CA LYS A 268 -10.76 0.43 16.40
C LYS A 268 -10.74 -1.00 15.85
N LYS A 269 -11.13 -1.21 14.59
CA LYS A 269 -11.13 -2.51 13.92
C LYS A 269 -9.78 -2.85 13.27
N ASP A 270 -8.92 -1.86 13.10
CA ASP A 270 -7.65 -1.96 12.41
C ASP A 270 -6.55 -2.23 13.44
N ILE A 271 -5.57 -3.07 13.07
CA ILE A 271 -4.48 -3.37 14.01
C ILE A 271 -3.63 -2.13 14.26
N MET A 272 -3.52 -1.24 13.27
CA MET A 272 -2.76 0.01 13.37
C MET A 272 -3.51 1.13 14.11
N TYR A 273 -4.65 0.83 14.74
CA TYR A 273 -5.33 1.79 15.64
C TYR A 273 -4.61 1.86 16.99
N PHE A 274 -4.41 3.07 17.49
CA PHE A 274 -3.75 3.30 18.78
C PHE A 274 -4.56 4.22 19.68
N GLU A 275 -4.98 3.70 20.84
CA GLU A 275 -5.54 4.49 21.95
C GLU A 275 -4.81 4.11 23.24
N LEU A 276 -3.71 4.81 23.57
CA LEU A 276 -3.17 4.81 24.92
C LEU A 276 -4.17 5.53 25.84
N ARG A 277 -4.79 4.81 26.79
CA ARG A 277 -5.53 5.48 27.86
C ARG A 277 -4.54 6.15 28.83
N PRO A 278 -4.58 7.48 29.04
CA PRO A 278 -3.69 8.13 30.00
C PRO A 278 -4.07 7.77 31.45
N LYS A 279 -3.04 7.61 32.29
CA LYS A 279 -3.11 7.30 33.74
C LYS A 279 -3.97 8.25 34.60
N TYR A 280 -4.45 9.38 34.09
CA TYR A 280 -5.01 10.47 34.91
C TYR A 280 -6.54 10.66 34.83
N ARG A 281 -7.31 9.75 34.21
CA ARG A 281 -8.79 9.73 34.33
C ARG A 281 -9.30 8.61 35.22
N LEU A 282 -8.66 8.49 36.37
CA LEU A 282 -9.12 7.66 37.46
C LEU A 282 -9.92 8.57 38.38
N ILE A 283 -11.23 8.63 38.12
CA ILE A 283 -12.16 8.92 39.21
C ILE A 283 -11.86 7.84 40.27
N PRO A 284 -11.67 8.17 41.55
CA PRO A 284 -11.42 7.18 42.59
C PRO A 284 -12.73 6.44 42.88
N THR A 285 -13.12 5.56 41.97
CA THR A 285 -14.20 4.60 42.18
C THR A 285 -13.58 3.22 42.39
N PRO A 286 -14.10 2.42 43.34
CA PRO A 286 -13.54 1.13 43.71
C PRO A 286 -13.96 0.04 42.71
N VAL A 287 -13.90 0.35 41.41
CA VAL A 287 -14.19 -0.61 40.35
C VAL A 287 -12.85 -0.97 39.70
N PRO A 288 -12.47 -2.27 39.70
CA PRO A 288 -11.18 -2.68 39.15
C PRO A 288 -11.05 -2.26 37.69
N TYR A 289 -9.83 -1.87 37.33
CA TYR A 289 -9.38 -1.23 36.10
C TYR A 289 -9.50 -2.09 34.83
N GLN A 290 -10.44 -3.03 34.80
CA GLN A 290 -10.62 -4.00 33.73
C GLN A 290 -11.94 -3.78 33.00
N LEU A 291 -12.16 -2.60 32.43
CA LEU A 291 -13.22 -2.41 31.45
C LEU A 291 -12.85 -1.28 30.50
N VAL A 292 -12.12 -1.59 29.42
CA VAL A 292 -12.55 -1.42 28.01
C VAL A 292 -11.46 -2.07 27.13
N TRP A 293 -11.61 -3.37 26.90
CA TRP A 293 -10.97 -4.12 25.80
C TRP A 293 -11.99 -5.13 25.26
N ARG A 294 -13.14 -4.63 24.79
CA ARG A 294 -14.09 -5.51 24.08
C ARG A 294 -13.69 -5.48 22.61
N SER A 295 -12.93 -6.51 22.23
CA SER A 295 -12.37 -6.88 20.92
C SER A 295 -11.14 -6.08 20.46
N LEU A 296 -9.96 -6.44 20.96
CA LEU A 296 -8.72 -6.20 20.23
C LEU A 296 -8.80 -6.90 18.86
N PRO A 297 -8.39 -6.23 17.76
CA PRO A 297 -8.26 -6.89 16.47
C PRO A 297 -7.35 -8.11 16.62
N LYS A 298 -7.79 -9.25 16.07
CA LYS A 298 -7.01 -10.49 16.12
C LYS A 298 -6.02 -10.62 14.96
N GLN A 299 -6.12 -9.70 13.98
CA GLN A 299 -5.27 -9.59 12.81
C GLN A 299 -5.37 -8.21 12.16
N PRO A 300 -4.43 -7.81 11.27
CA PRO A 300 -4.57 -6.60 10.48
C PRO A 300 -5.83 -6.71 9.62
N SER A 301 -6.54 -5.60 9.50
CA SER A 301 -7.72 -5.51 8.68
C SER A 301 -7.35 -5.35 7.21
N GLN A 302 -8.32 -5.48 6.32
CA GLN A 302 -8.10 -5.15 4.91
C GLN A 302 -7.71 -3.68 4.70
N ARG A 303 -8.11 -2.75 5.59
CA ARG A 303 -7.66 -1.34 5.53
C ARG A 303 -6.17 -1.20 5.84
N ASP A 304 -5.66 -1.98 6.80
CA ASP A 304 -4.21 -2.03 7.08
C ASP A 304 -3.43 -2.54 5.87
N LEU A 305 -3.90 -3.63 5.26
CA LEU A 305 -3.28 -4.19 4.05
C LEU A 305 -3.35 -3.22 2.87
N ASN A 306 -4.51 -2.61 2.62
CA ASN A 306 -4.70 -1.64 1.56
C ASN A 306 -3.80 -0.40 1.75
N THR A 307 -3.61 0.06 2.98
CA THR A 307 -2.69 1.16 3.30
C THR A 307 -1.25 0.79 2.96
N LEU A 308 -0.82 -0.42 3.29
CA LEU A 308 0.50 -0.92 2.91
C LEU A 308 0.65 -1.05 1.39
N ILE A 309 -0.34 -1.61 0.69
CA ILE A 309 -0.36 -1.68 -0.78
C ILE A 309 -0.24 -0.29 -1.39
N ARG A 310 -1.02 0.69 -0.90
CA ARG A 310 -0.95 2.08 -1.36
C ARG A 310 0.44 2.66 -1.13
N LEU A 311 1.00 2.46 0.06
CA LEU A 311 2.32 2.96 0.42
C LEU A 311 3.43 2.41 -0.49
N TYR A 312 3.43 1.12 -0.81
CA TYR A 312 4.46 0.49 -1.64
C TYR A 312 4.29 0.77 -3.13
N ASN A 313 3.08 1.09 -3.60
CA ASN A 313 2.84 1.48 -4.99
C ASN A 313 3.01 2.97 -5.24
N SER A 314 2.91 3.80 -4.19
CA SER A 314 3.04 5.25 -4.28
C SER A 314 4.47 5.69 -4.58
N ALA A 315 4.61 6.62 -5.52
CA ALA A 315 5.86 7.33 -5.76
C ALA A 315 6.23 8.31 -4.62
N GLY A 316 5.25 8.68 -3.79
CA GLY A 316 5.37 9.67 -2.72
C GLY A 316 4.94 11.08 -3.14
N ALA A 317 4.69 11.97 -2.18
CA ALA A 317 4.29 13.35 -2.40
C ALA A 317 5.42 14.21 -2.96
N ILE A 318 6.67 13.92 -2.56
CA ILE A 318 7.85 14.66 -3.00
C ILE A 318 8.10 14.45 -4.51
N SER A 319 7.84 13.26 -5.03
CA SER A 319 7.95 12.99 -6.47
C SER A 319 6.80 13.57 -7.29
N ARG A 320 5.70 14.07 -6.69
CA ARG A 320 4.61 14.71 -7.45
C ARG A 320 5.03 16.04 -8.07
N PHE A 321 6.06 16.69 -7.52
CA PHE A 321 6.47 18.05 -7.88
C PHE A 321 7.85 18.15 -8.56
N GLN A 322 8.52 17.02 -8.82
CA GLN A 322 9.81 16.91 -9.51
C GLN A 322 9.67 16.16 -10.84
#